data_AF-A0A534AZW6-F1
#
_entry.id   AF-A0A534AZW6-F1
#
_cell.length_a   1.000
_cell.length_b   1.000
_cell.length_c   1.000
_cell.angle_alpha   90.00
_cell.angle_beta   90.00
_cell.angle_gamma   90.00
#
_symmetry.space_group_name_H-M   'P 1'
#
loop_
_entity.id
_entity.type
_entity.pdbx_description
1 polymer ?
#
loop_
_entity_poly.entity_id
_entity_poly.type
_entity_poly.pdbx_seq_one_letter_code
_entity_poly.pdbx_strand_id
1 'polypeptide(L)'
;PAARALLREHTALDLADEAFPYLGIRETLVAGAPCRIMRVGFVGELGYEIHLPAEYAVDVWRALLASGSRRQIQPFGVEAQRMLRLEKGHIIVGQDTDGVTNAWEIDAPWALKMDKPFFIGQRSLRIVEKQPRRQTLVGFSLPPQAPRRPKECHLVIAEGQIAGRVTSVGWSPTLAHCIGLALVTPPLATGRQLRIRIEAGEEISADIVRPPFYDPKGERQHVGDPGESAAQGSPAGASLAISPRRAPLEAWFRRSLPEAAARDGAALRFEVLSRRERFGCKGPGAEAWLNASGYRVPPAPNSVVVDTGGVLVARLATAEFLVEAVDGGSERLEATRRQLGSSARPREVYPVARQDLVIGIGGARTNSLLRQICSVDFTPLLETCAADSGPVILTSMIGVAAVAFVRRSPERGPVLTLWIDPSFAHYFWTNLLEAGRDLGGVLINE
;
A
#
# COMPACT_ATOMS: atom_id res chain seq x y z
N PRO A 1 -1.78 -18.30 -15.15
CA PRO A 1 -0.64 -18.77 -15.98
C PRO A 1 0.28 -17.69 -16.60
N ALA A 2 -0.22 -16.59 -17.21
CA ALA A 2 0.59 -15.65 -17.99
C ALA A 2 1.42 -14.62 -17.18
N ALA A 3 1.44 -14.73 -15.85
CA ALA A 3 2.04 -13.74 -14.95
C ALA A 3 3.55 -13.53 -15.19
N ARG A 4 4.31 -14.62 -15.40
CA ARG A 4 5.77 -14.53 -15.67
C ARG A 4 6.05 -13.81 -16.99
N ALA A 5 5.33 -14.18 -18.05
CA ALA A 5 5.49 -13.55 -19.37
C ALA A 5 5.21 -12.04 -19.30
N LEU A 6 4.14 -11.65 -18.59
CA LEU A 6 3.84 -10.23 -18.37
C LEU A 6 4.94 -9.53 -17.58
N LEU A 7 5.35 -10.08 -16.43
CA LEU A 7 6.31 -9.42 -15.55
C LEU A 7 7.67 -9.23 -16.24
N ARG A 8 8.09 -10.21 -17.07
CA ARG A 8 9.32 -10.17 -17.86
C ARG A 8 9.42 -8.95 -18.78
N GLU A 9 8.29 -8.41 -19.23
CA GLU A 9 8.26 -7.18 -20.06
C GLU A 9 8.59 -5.90 -19.26
N HIS A 10 8.58 -5.97 -17.92
CA HIS A 10 8.72 -4.81 -17.02
C HIS A 10 9.91 -4.88 -16.06
N THR A 11 10.66 -5.97 -16.04
CA THR A 11 11.80 -6.16 -15.14
C THR A 11 12.97 -6.84 -15.85
N ALA A 12 14.19 -6.47 -15.48
CA ALA A 12 15.40 -7.17 -15.91
C ALA A 12 15.72 -8.40 -15.05
N LEU A 13 14.94 -8.63 -13.98
CA LEU A 13 15.10 -9.77 -13.09
C LEU A 13 14.89 -11.08 -13.86
N ASP A 14 15.78 -12.04 -13.65
CA ASP A 14 15.57 -13.40 -14.13
C ASP A 14 14.41 -14.06 -13.35
N LEU A 15 13.35 -14.43 -14.07
CA LEU A 15 12.13 -15.01 -13.53
C LEU A 15 12.06 -16.54 -13.75
N ALA A 16 13.13 -17.17 -14.22
CA ALA A 16 13.24 -18.62 -14.31
C ALA A 16 13.06 -19.27 -12.93
N ASP A 17 12.59 -20.51 -12.90
CA ASP A 17 12.23 -21.17 -11.64
C ASP A 17 13.45 -21.42 -10.74
N GLU A 18 14.60 -21.66 -11.34
CA GLU A 18 15.88 -21.84 -10.66
C GLU A 18 16.39 -20.52 -10.08
N ALA A 19 16.25 -19.41 -10.82
CA ALA A 19 16.71 -18.09 -10.41
C ALA A 19 15.77 -17.42 -9.39
N PHE A 20 14.46 -17.67 -9.51
CA PHE A 20 13.43 -17.12 -8.65
C PHE A 20 12.43 -18.20 -8.20
N PRO A 21 12.84 -19.07 -7.26
CA PRO A 21 12.03 -20.19 -6.80
C PRO A 21 10.80 -19.73 -6.01
N TYR A 22 9.84 -20.65 -5.83
CA TYR A 22 8.65 -20.41 -5.01
C TYR A 22 9.03 -20.03 -3.57
N LEU A 23 8.29 -19.08 -2.97
CA LEU A 23 8.60 -18.38 -1.72
C LEU A 23 9.89 -17.56 -1.73
N GLY A 24 10.52 -17.38 -2.90
CA GLY A 24 11.63 -16.47 -3.08
C GLY A 24 11.19 -15.02 -2.96
N ILE A 25 12.13 -14.15 -2.57
CA ILE A 25 11.99 -12.69 -2.57
C ILE A 25 13.16 -12.10 -3.37
N ARG A 26 12.88 -11.10 -4.21
CA ARG A 26 13.89 -10.37 -4.99
C ARG A 26 13.58 -8.87 -4.97
N GLU A 27 14.61 -8.04 -5.00
CA GLU A 27 14.49 -6.60 -5.21
C GLU A 27 14.91 -6.28 -6.65
N THR A 28 14.11 -5.49 -7.35
CA THR A 28 14.33 -5.13 -8.76
C THR A 28 13.55 -3.87 -9.12
N LEU A 29 13.69 -3.38 -10.35
CA LEU A 29 12.80 -2.39 -10.93
C LEU A 29 11.65 -3.08 -11.66
N VAL A 30 10.42 -2.63 -11.45
CA VAL A 30 9.24 -3.01 -12.27
C VAL A 30 8.68 -1.75 -12.91
N ALA A 31 8.67 -1.69 -14.24
CA ALA A 31 8.28 -0.49 -14.99
C ALA A 31 9.04 0.78 -14.52
N GLY A 32 10.31 0.61 -14.12
CA GLY A 32 11.18 1.68 -13.60
C GLY A 32 10.99 2.02 -12.12
N ALA A 33 10.01 1.43 -11.42
CA ALA A 33 9.79 1.65 -9.99
C ALA A 33 10.58 0.66 -9.13
N PRO A 34 11.18 1.09 -7.99
CA PRO A 34 11.83 0.17 -7.06
C PRO A 34 10.82 -0.73 -6.37
N CYS A 35 10.96 -2.04 -6.56
CA CYS A 35 10.02 -3.04 -6.09
C CYS A 35 10.70 -4.17 -5.33
N ARG A 36 10.00 -4.71 -4.33
CA ARG A 36 10.24 -6.04 -3.78
C ARG A 36 9.20 -7.00 -4.35
N ILE A 37 9.66 -8.03 -5.04
CA ILE A 37 8.80 -9.04 -5.64
C ILE A 37 8.90 -10.32 -4.82
N MET A 38 7.76 -10.94 -4.52
CA MET A 38 7.68 -12.23 -3.84
C MET A 38 6.99 -13.22 -4.75
N ARG A 39 7.61 -14.38 -5.00
CA ARG A 39 6.97 -15.46 -5.74
C ARG A 39 6.11 -16.28 -4.78
N VAL A 40 4.89 -15.83 -4.58
CA VAL A 40 3.89 -16.45 -3.70
C VAL A 40 2.50 -16.20 -4.29
N GLY A 41 1.52 -17.04 -3.94
CA GLY A 41 0.17 -16.88 -4.47
C GLY A 41 -0.90 -17.49 -3.59
N PHE A 42 -1.84 -16.65 -3.15
CA PHE A 42 -2.99 -17.07 -2.35
C PHE A 42 -4.11 -17.73 -3.17
N VAL A 43 -4.15 -17.49 -4.49
CA VAL A 43 -5.18 -17.99 -5.42
C VAL A 43 -4.78 -19.29 -6.14
N GLY A 44 -3.60 -19.84 -5.87
CA GLY A 44 -3.16 -21.13 -6.42
C GLY A 44 -2.72 -21.16 -7.88
N GLU A 45 -2.48 -19.99 -8.47
CA GLU A 45 -1.86 -19.83 -9.79
C GLU A 45 -0.41 -19.38 -9.66
N LEU A 46 0.39 -19.52 -10.73
CA LEU A 46 1.62 -18.76 -10.89
C LEU A 46 1.32 -17.26 -10.76
N GLY A 47 1.93 -16.64 -9.75
CA GLY A 47 1.73 -15.24 -9.41
C GLY A 47 2.91 -14.68 -8.64
N TYR A 48 2.93 -13.35 -8.56
CA TYR A 48 3.92 -12.59 -7.83
C TYR A 48 3.21 -11.49 -7.05
N GLU A 49 3.64 -11.25 -5.82
CA GLU A 49 3.28 -10.05 -5.06
C GLU A 49 4.34 -8.98 -5.35
N ILE A 50 3.90 -7.81 -5.84
CA ILE A 50 4.78 -6.68 -6.19
C ILE A 50 4.55 -5.58 -5.16
N HIS A 51 5.51 -5.40 -4.25
CA HIS A 51 5.50 -4.36 -3.24
C HIS A 51 6.34 -3.18 -3.72
N LEU A 52 5.78 -1.99 -3.70
CA LEU A 52 6.40 -0.75 -4.18
C LEU A 52 5.94 0.45 -3.36
N PRO A 53 6.72 1.55 -3.32
CA PRO A 53 6.26 2.81 -2.73
C PRO A 53 4.99 3.32 -3.41
N ALA A 54 4.06 3.87 -2.62
CA ALA A 54 2.71 4.22 -3.08
C ALA A 54 2.72 5.23 -4.26
N GLU A 55 3.72 6.10 -4.32
CA GLU A 55 3.88 7.09 -5.40
C GLU A 55 4.04 6.47 -6.80
N TYR A 56 4.49 5.21 -6.89
CA TYR A 56 4.64 4.49 -8.17
C TYR A 56 3.44 3.61 -8.52
N ALA A 57 2.52 3.39 -7.57
CA ALA A 57 1.48 2.36 -7.69
C ALA A 57 0.61 2.52 -8.93
N VAL A 58 0.13 3.73 -9.21
CA VAL A 58 -0.75 4.01 -10.35
C VAL A 58 -0.04 3.81 -11.68
N ASP A 59 1.23 4.21 -11.78
CA ASP A 59 1.99 4.11 -13.03
C ASP A 59 2.39 2.67 -13.34
N VAL A 60 2.86 1.93 -12.33
CA VAL A 60 3.15 0.49 -12.46
C VAL A 60 1.87 -0.28 -12.81
N TRP A 61 0.75 0.02 -12.14
CA TRP A 61 -0.55 -0.59 -12.43
C TRP A 61 -0.98 -0.37 -13.88
N ARG A 62 -0.90 0.88 -14.37
CA ARG A 62 -1.22 1.23 -15.76
C ARG A 62 -0.29 0.55 -16.76
N ALA A 63 1.01 0.49 -16.48
CA ALA A 63 2.00 -0.17 -17.35
C ALA A 63 1.72 -1.67 -17.49
N LEU A 64 1.40 -2.35 -16.38
CA LEU A 64 1.05 -3.76 -16.37
C LEU A 64 -0.27 -4.04 -17.11
N LEU A 65 -1.31 -3.21 -16.91
CA LEU A 65 -2.58 -3.38 -17.63
C LEU A 65 -2.43 -3.13 -19.15
N ALA A 66 -1.69 -2.08 -19.53
CA ALA A 66 -1.50 -1.73 -20.93
C ALA A 66 -0.76 -2.85 -21.71
N SER A 67 0.35 -3.33 -21.16
CA SER A 67 1.12 -4.45 -21.75
C SER A 67 0.35 -5.77 -21.71
N GLY A 68 -0.34 -6.05 -20.60
CA GLY A 68 -1.11 -7.27 -20.40
C GLY A 68 -2.41 -7.35 -21.23
N SER A 69 -2.81 -6.28 -21.93
CA SER A 69 -4.02 -6.29 -22.77
C SER A 69 -3.99 -7.38 -23.84
N ARG A 70 -2.80 -7.66 -24.42
CA ARG A 70 -2.60 -8.78 -25.38
C ARG A 70 -2.81 -10.16 -24.74
N ARG A 71 -2.75 -10.22 -23.41
CA ARG A 71 -2.91 -11.43 -22.59
C ARG A 71 -4.25 -11.44 -21.85
N GLN A 72 -5.18 -10.55 -22.24
CA GLN A 72 -6.49 -10.38 -21.62
C GLN A 72 -6.40 -10.17 -20.10
N ILE A 73 -5.41 -9.40 -19.66
CA ILE A 73 -5.29 -9.05 -18.25
C ILE A 73 -6.56 -8.34 -17.78
N GLN A 74 -7.04 -8.73 -16.59
CA GLN A 74 -8.19 -8.11 -15.97
C GLN A 74 -7.92 -7.91 -14.48
N PRO A 75 -8.32 -6.77 -13.90
CA PRO A 75 -8.39 -6.65 -12.45
C PRO A 75 -9.48 -7.58 -11.92
N PHE A 76 -9.22 -8.22 -10.78
CA PHE A 76 -10.22 -8.98 -10.05
C PHE A 76 -10.28 -8.52 -8.59
N GLY A 77 -11.48 -8.58 -8.03
CA GLY A 77 -11.75 -8.13 -6.66
C GLY A 77 -11.57 -9.21 -5.61
N VAL A 78 -11.79 -8.81 -4.36
CA VAL A 78 -11.68 -9.67 -3.18
C VAL A 78 -12.61 -10.89 -3.25
N GLU A 79 -13.80 -10.78 -3.83
CA GLU A 79 -14.73 -11.92 -3.94
C GLU A 79 -14.19 -13.05 -4.82
N ALA A 80 -13.60 -12.71 -5.97
CA ALA A 80 -12.91 -13.68 -6.79
C ALA A 80 -11.71 -14.29 -6.04
N GLN A 81 -10.95 -13.48 -5.30
CA GLN A 81 -9.85 -13.98 -4.45
C GLN A 81 -10.34 -14.95 -3.37
N ARG A 82 -11.46 -14.63 -2.68
CA ARG A 82 -12.09 -15.45 -1.64
C ARG A 82 -12.56 -16.80 -2.16
N MET A 83 -12.99 -16.86 -3.43
CA MET A 83 -13.37 -18.12 -4.05
C MET A 83 -12.14 -18.93 -4.49
N LEU A 84 -11.19 -18.31 -5.19
CA LEU A 84 -9.98 -19.00 -5.68
C LEU A 84 -9.13 -19.56 -4.52
N ARG A 85 -8.99 -18.83 -3.41
CA ARG A 85 -8.30 -19.35 -2.20
C ARG A 85 -9.04 -20.55 -1.61
N LEU A 86 -10.37 -20.54 -1.65
CA LEU A 86 -11.20 -21.61 -1.11
C LEU A 86 -11.08 -22.86 -2.00
N GLU A 87 -11.00 -22.70 -3.32
CA GLU A 87 -10.67 -23.80 -4.24
C GLU A 87 -9.32 -24.45 -3.91
N LYS A 88 -8.36 -23.68 -3.39
CA LYS A 88 -7.08 -24.21 -2.88
C LYS A 88 -7.16 -24.78 -1.46
N GLY A 89 -8.28 -24.62 -0.76
CA GLY A 89 -8.41 -24.98 0.65
C GLY A 89 -7.63 -24.07 1.60
N HIS A 90 -7.19 -22.90 1.13
CA HIS A 90 -6.48 -21.95 1.98
C HIS A 90 -7.43 -21.34 3.01
N ILE A 91 -6.97 -21.30 4.26
CA ILE A 91 -7.73 -20.73 5.37
C ILE A 91 -7.62 -19.20 5.41
N ILE A 92 -8.62 -18.55 5.98
CA ILE A 92 -8.58 -17.15 6.41
C ILE A 92 -8.53 -17.13 7.94
N VAL A 93 -7.44 -16.60 8.49
CA VAL A 93 -7.30 -16.39 9.95
C VAL A 93 -8.39 -15.44 10.43
N GLY A 94 -9.10 -15.83 11.50
CA GLY A 94 -10.24 -15.08 12.05
C GLY A 94 -11.60 -15.45 11.44
N GLN A 95 -11.63 -16.25 10.38
CA GLN A 95 -12.86 -16.80 9.78
C GLN A 95 -12.88 -18.33 9.89
N ASP A 96 -11.85 -18.98 9.35
CA ASP A 96 -11.60 -20.43 9.45
C ASP A 96 -10.91 -20.83 10.75
N THR A 97 -10.46 -19.83 11.52
CA THR A 97 -9.86 -19.97 12.84
C THR A 97 -10.46 -18.95 13.79
N ASP A 98 -10.31 -19.18 15.09
CA ASP A 98 -10.64 -18.22 16.15
C ASP A 98 -9.59 -18.29 17.28
N GLY A 99 -9.81 -17.56 18.37
CA GLY A 99 -8.88 -17.48 19.50
C GLY A 99 -8.68 -18.78 20.28
N VAL A 100 -9.47 -19.83 20.01
CA VAL A 100 -9.35 -21.15 20.65
C VAL A 100 -8.95 -22.26 19.68
N THR A 101 -8.86 -21.96 18.39
CA THR A 101 -8.38 -22.87 17.35
C THR A 101 -6.86 -23.02 17.41
N ASN A 102 -6.34 -24.23 17.26
CA ASN A 102 -4.89 -24.48 17.18
C ASN A 102 -4.48 -25.13 15.85
N ALA A 103 -3.18 -25.07 15.52
CA ALA A 103 -2.65 -25.52 14.22
C ALA A 103 -2.88 -27.01 13.93
N TRP A 104 -3.04 -27.86 14.96
CA TRP A 104 -3.33 -29.28 14.80
C TRP A 104 -4.76 -29.54 14.34
N GLU A 105 -5.69 -28.62 14.64
CA GLU A 105 -7.10 -28.72 14.30
C GLU A 105 -7.37 -28.28 12.86
N ILE A 106 -6.51 -27.43 12.29
CA ILE A 106 -6.65 -26.89 10.92
C ILE A 106 -5.69 -27.53 9.91
N ASP A 107 -5.14 -28.70 10.24
CA ASP A 107 -4.17 -29.43 9.41
C ASP A 107 -2.96 -28.57 8.99
N ALA A 108 -2.46 -27.74 9.91
CA ALA A 108 -1.31 -26.86 9.71
C ALA A 108 -0.05 -27.25 10.51
N PRO A 109 0.29 -28.54 10.73
CA PRO A 109 1.53 -28.90 11.44
C PRO A 109 2.78 -28.44 10.67
N TRP A 110 2.69 -28.34 9.35
CA TRP A 110 3.77 -27.86 8.47
C TRP A 110 4.19 -26.41 8.77
N ALA A 111 3.32 -25.60 9.36
CA ALA A 111 3.63 -24.22 9.74
C ALA A 111 4.36 -24.12 11.09
N LEU A 112 4.45 -25.23 11.85
CA LEU A 112 5.03 -25.27 13.17
C LEU A 112 6.44 -25.88 13.17
N LYS A 113 7.45 -25.02 13.37
CA LYS A 113 8.83 -25.46 13.59
C LYS A 113 9.08 -25.72 15.10
N MET A 114 8.57 -26.85 15.60
CA MET A 114 8.54 -27.21 17.04
C MET A 114 9.93 -27.41 17.67
N ASP A 115 10.96 -27.61 16.85
CA ASP A 115 12.38 -27.73 17.17
C ASP A 115 13.11 -26.38 17.31
N LYS A 116 12.45 -25.24 17.02
CA LYS A 116 13.02 -23.92 17.33
C LYS A 116 13.33 -23.79 18.83
N PRO A 117 14.41 -23.09 19.22
CA PRO A 117 14.74 -22.89 20.64
C PRO A 117 13.58 -22.29 21.45
N PHE A 118 12.86 -21.33 20.89
CA PHE A 118 11.69 -20.71 21.51
C PHE A 118 10.77 -20.05 20.48
N PHE A 119 9.46 -20.13 20.70
CA PHE A 119 8.47 -19.20 20.15
C PHE A 119 7.23 -19.12 21.06
N ILE A 120 6.49 -18.00 20.98
CA ILE A 120 5.27 -17.78 21.78
C ILE A 120 4.23 -18.86 21.45
N GLY A 121 3.76 -19.58 22.46
CA GLY A 121 2.79 -20.67 22.31
C GLY A 121 3.38 -22.09 22.19
N GLN A 122 4.70 -22.23 22.01
CA GLN A 122 5.36 -23.55 21.82
C GLN A 122 5.06 -24.55 22.95
N ARG A 123 5.14 -24.13 24.22
CA ARG A 123 4.82 -24.98 25.38
C ARG A 123 3.38 -25.44 25.35
N SER A 124 2.44 -24.53 25.06
CA SER A 124 1.01 -24.84 24.99
C SER A 124 0.71 -25.83 23.86
N LEU A 125 1.32 -25.64 22.69
CA LEU A 125 1.16 -26.57 21.57
C LEU A 125 1.65 -27.99 21.89
N ARG A 126 2.76 -28.15 22.63
CA ARG A 126 3.24 -29.47 23.10
C ARG A 126 2.29 -30.14 24.10
N ILE A 127 1.55 -29.36 24.88
CA ILE A 127 0.56 -29.87 25.82
C ILE A 127 -0.69 -30.31 25.04
N VAL A 128 -1.19 -29.45 24.15
CA VAL A 128 -2.40 -29.70 23.35
C VAL A 128 -2.19 -30.86 22.35
N GLU A 129 -0.99 -31.02 21.79
CA GLU A 129 -0.64 -32.13 20.90
C GLU A 129 -0.86 -33.52 21.54
N LYS A 130 -0.73 -33.61 22.87
CA LYS A 130 -0.94 -34.85 23.64
C LYS A 130 -2.40 -35.07 24.05
N GLN A 131 -3.28 -34.10 23.80
CA GLN A 131 -4.69 -34.18 24.14
C GLN A 131 -5.51 -34.60 22.91
N PRO A 132 -6.70 -35.21 23.10
CA PRO A 132 -7.64 -35.40 22.00
C PRO A 132 -7.97 -34.06 21.34
N ARG A 133 -7.95 -34.03 20.01
CA ARG A 133 -8.37 -32.85 19.26
C ARG A 133 -9.82 -32.52 19.60
N ARG A 134 -10.14 -31.24 19.77
CA ARG A 134 -11.54 -30.82 20.02
C ARG A 134 -12.31 -30.70 18.72
N GLN A 135 -11.63 -30.22 17.69
CA GLN A 135 -12.19 -30.02 16.36
C GLN A 135 -11.19 -30.44 15.27
N THR A 136 -11.67 -30.57 14.05
CA THR A 136 -10.88 -30.82 12.85
C THR A 136 -11.52 -30.07 11.70
N LEU A 137 -10.71 -29.33 10.96
CA LEU A 137 -11.11 -28.64 9.75
C LEU A 137 -11.24 -29.65 8.62
N VAL A 138 -12.39 -29.67 7.97
CA VAL A 138 -12.66 -30.52 6.81
C VAL A 138 -13.14 -29.69 5.64
N GLY A 139 -12.85 -30.16 4.43
CA GLY A 139 -13.51 -29.69 3.21
C GLY A 139 -14.85 -30.39 3.02
N PHE A 140 -15.80 -29.70 2.41
CA PHE A 140 -17.04 -30.31 1.94
C PHE A 140 -17.45 -29.76 0.58
N SER A 141 -18.25 -30.54 -0.15
CA SER A 141 -18.87 -30.14 -1.41
C SER A 141 -20.35 -30.51 -1.44
N LEU A 142 -21.13 -29.73 -2.16
CA LEU A 142 -22.52 -30.05 -2.48
C LEU A 142 -22.62 -30.52 -3.93
N PRO A 143 -23.61 -31.37 -4.27
CA PRO A 143 -23.87 -31.71 -5.65
C PRO A 143 -24.20 -30.46 -6.47
N PRO A 144 -23.84 -30.39 -7.77
CA PRO A 144 -24.06 -29.21 -8.63
C PRO A 144 -25.50 -28.68 -8.60
N GLN A 145 -26.47 -29.59 -8.53
CA GLN A 145 -27.91 -29.33 -8.53
C GLN A 145 -28.51 -29.09 -7.13
N ALA A 146 -27.70 -28.86 -6.09
CA ALA A 146 -28.21 -28.62 -4.75
C ALA A 146 -29.15 -27.38 -4.73
N PRO A 147 -30.41 -27.53 -4.27
CA PRO A 147 -31.41 -26.46 -4.34
C PRO A 147 -31.13 -25.31 -3.38
N ARG A 148 -30.38 -25.60 -2.30
CA ARG A 148 -30.00 -24.64 -1.27
C ARG A 148 -28.53 -24.79 -0.93
N ARG A 149 -27.93 -23.68 -0.49
CA ARG A 149 -26.51 -23.58 -0.13
C ARG A 149 -26.40 -23.12 1.30
N PRO A 150 -25.44 -23.65 2.07
CA PRO A 150 -25.20 -23.15 3.40
C PRO A 150 -24.52 -21.78 3.33
N LYS A 151 -24.61 -21.04 4.43
CA LYS A 151 -23.87 -19.80 4.65
C LYS A 151 -22.79 -20.06 5.69
N GLU A 152 -21.83 -19.15 5.77
CA GLU A 152 -20.87 -19.13 6.87
C GLU A 152 -21.62 -19.11 8.22
N CYS A 153 -21.02 -19.74 9.24
CA CYS A 153 -21.59 -19.93 10.57
C CYS A 153 -22.83 -20.84 10.66
N HIS A 154 -23.33 -21.43 9.57
CA HIS A 154 -24.33 -22.49 9.66
C HIS A 154 -23.80 -23.68 10.47
N LEU A 155 -24.68 -24.28 11.26
CA LEU A 155 -24.32 -25.33 12.21
C LEU A 155 -24.22 -26.68 11.51
N VAL A 156 -23.19 -27.45 11.86
CA VAL A 156 -23.09 -28.86 11.50
C VAL A 156 -23.73 -29.67 12.63
N ILE A 157 -24.65 -30.56 12.29
CA ILE A 157 -25.45 -31.34 13.24
C ILE A 157 -25.11 -32.83 13.17
N ALA A 158 -24.82 -33.43 14.32
CA ALA A 158 -24.72 -34.89 14.45
C ALA A 158 -25.59 -35.33 15.63
N GLU A 159 -26.44 -36.33 15.41
CA GLU A 159 -27.30 -36.92 16.47
C GLU A 159 -28.15 -35.88 17.22
N GLY A 160 -28.65 -34.87 16.50
CA GLY A 160 -29.44 -33.78 17.06
C GLY A 160 -28.65 -32.72 17.84
N GLN A 161 -27.33 -32.88 17.97
CA GLN A 161 -26.43 -31.96 18.67
C GLN A 161 -25.55 -31.16 17.70
N ILE A 162 -25.06 -30.01 18.16
CA ILE A 162 -24.10 -29.20 17.41
C ILE A 162 -22.75 -29.92 17.41
N ALA A 163 -22.31 -30.33 16.23
CA ALA A 163 -21.05 -31.05 16.01
C ALA A 163 -20.00 -30.20 15.28
N GLY A 164 -20.31 -28.94 14.95
CA GLY A 164 -19.39 -28.06 14.24
C GLY A 164 -20.07 -26.85 13.63
N ARG A 165 -19.33 -26.15 12.79
CA ARG A 165 -19.82 -25.00 12.00
C ARG A 165 -19.15 -24.92 10.63
N VAL A 166 -19.89 -24.42 9.65
CA VAL A 166 -19.33 -23.96 8.39
C VAL A 166 -18.49 -22.70 8.65
N THR A 167 -17.25 -22.67 8.17
CA THR A 167 -16.34 -21.54 8.34
C THR A 167 -16.20 -20.72 7.06
N SER A 168 -16.15 -21.39 5.92
CA SER A 168 -16.07 -20.79 4.59
C SER A 168 -16.95 -21.57 3.62
N VAL A 169 -17.65 -20.88 2.73
CA VAL A 169 -18.45 -21.53 1.70
C VAL A 169 -18.59 -20.60 0.49
N GLY A 170 -18.57 -21.17 -0.71
CA GLY A 170 -18.78 -20.43 -1.93
C GLY A 170 -19.19 -21.32 -3.10
N TRP A 171 -19.76 -20.72 -4.14
CA TRP A 171 -19.97 -21.38 -5.42
C TRP A 171 -18.72 -21.23 -6.27
N SER A 172 -18.06 -22.35 -6.59
CA SER A 172 -16.90 -22.36 -7.47
C SER A 172 -17.36 -22.34 -8.94
N PRO A 173 -17.05 -21.28 -9.71
CA PRO A 173 -17.29 -21.30 -11.15
C PRO A 173 -16.41 -22.34 -11.86
N THR A 174 -15.19 -22.57 -11.36
CA THR A 174 -14.22 -23.53 -11.91
C THR A 174 -14.71 -24.96 -11.83
N LEU A 175 -15.30 -25.33 -10.69
CA LEU A 175 -15.78 -26.69 -10.40
C LEU A 175 -17.28 -26.88 -10.68
N ALA A 176 -18.00 -25.80 -10.97
CA ALA A 176 -19.45 -25.77 -11.20
C ALA A 176 -20.28 -26.39 -10.07
N HIS A 177 -19.83 -26.27 -8.82
CA HIS A 177 -20.58 -26.67 -7.63
C HIS A 177 -20.15 -25.87 -6.39
N CYS A 178 -20.89 -26.03 -5.29
CA CYS A 178 -20.58 -25.35 -4.04
C CYS A 178 -19.56 -26.15 -3.23
N ILE A 179 -18.52 -25.46 -2.75
CA ILE A 179 -17.48 -26.01 -1.89
C ILE A 179 -17.37 -25.18 -0.61
N GLY A 180 -16.83 -25.77 0.44
CA GLY A 180 -16.65 -25.07 1.71
C GLY A 180 -15.72 -25.79 2.67
N LEU A 181 -15.42 -25.09 3.76
CA LEU A 181 -14.67 -25.59 4.90
C LEU A 181 -15.59 -25.58 6.14
N ALA A 182 -15.40 -26.55 7.02
CA ALA A 182 -16.11 -26.63 8.29
C ALA A 182 -15.18 -27.13 9.39
N LEU A 183 -15.29 -26.53 10.58
CA LEU A 183 -14.70 -27.09 11.80
C LEU A 183 -15.72 -28.04 12.42
N VAL A 184 -15.36 -29.32 12.54
CA VAL A 184 -16.23 -30.38 13.05
C VAL A 184 -15.57 -31.18 14.17
N THR A 185 -16.34 -31.92 14.96
CA THR A 185 -15.79 -32.86 15.93
C THR A 185 -14.98 -33.97 15.25
N PRO A 186 -13.90 -34.49 15.86
CA PRO A 186 -13.05 -35.50 15.23
C PRO A 186 -13.77 -36.76 14.73
N PRO A 187 -14.79 -37.32 15.42
CA PRO A 187 -15.53 -38.47 14.90
C PRO A 187 -16.27 -38.17 13.59
N LEU A 188 -16.73 -36.93 13.40
CA LEU A 188 -17.42 -36.52 12.18
C LEU A 188 -16.44 -36.27 11.03
N ALA A 189 -15.21 -35.85 11.34
CA ALA A 189 -14.18 -35.56 10.34
C ALA A 189 -13.74 -36.78 9.50
N THR A 190 -13.89 -38.00 10.05
CA THR A 190 -13.61 -39.26 9.35
C THR A 190 -14.84 -39.86 8.67
N GLY A 191 -16.00 -39.20 8.79
CA GLY A 191 -17.25 -39.61 8.15
C GLY A 191 -17.26 -39.34 6.64
N ARG A 192 -18.41 -39.62 6.02
CA ARG A 192 -18.63 -39.39 4.58
C ARG A 192 -19.37 -38.08 4.30
N GLN A 193 -20.27 -37.67 5.19
CA GLN A 193 -21.17 -36.54 4.96
C GLN A 193 -21.35 -35.68 6.21
N LEU A 194 -21.58 -34.39 5.98
CA LEU A 194 -22.01 -33.41 6.97
C LEU A 194 -23.50 -33.16 6.81
N ARG A 195 -24.24 -33.12 7.91
CA ARG A 195 -25.57 -32.50 7.94
C ARG A 195 -25.43 -31.06 8.39
N ILE A 196 -25.79 -30.13 7.52
CA ILE A 196 -25.68 -28.69 7.78
C ILE A 196 -27.08 -28.13 7.95
N ARG A 197 -27.36 -27.54 9.11
CA ARG A 197 -28.61 -26.85 9.37
C ARG A 197 -28.55 -25.44 8.79
N ILE A 198 -29.42 -25.16 7.83
CA ILE A 198 -29.55 -23.88 7.15
C ILE A 198 -30.74 -23.08 7.69
N GLU A 199 -31.05 -21.96 7.03
CA GLU A 199 -32.17 -21.08 7.38
C GLU A 199 -33.50 -21.85 7.47
N ALA A 200 -34.39 -21.37 8.34
CA ALA A 200 -35.67 -22.01 8.68
C ALA A 200 -35.56 -23.43 9.27
N GLY A 201 -34.36 -23.87 9.68
CA GLY A 201 -34.13 -25.14 10.39
C GLY A 201 -34.03 -26.36 9.48
N GLU A 202 -34.04 -26.18 8.16
CA GLU A 202 -33.81 -27.26 7.20
C GLU A 202 -32.38 -27.80 7.33
N GLU A 203 -32.21 -29.11 7.13
CA GLU A 203 -30.89 -29.74 7.11
C GLU A 203 -30.58 -30.25 5.71
N ILE A 204 -29.40 -29.90 5.21
CA ILE A 204 -28.87 -30.37 3.92
C ILE A 204 -27.68 -31.30 4.15
N SER A 205 -27.49 -32.26 3.26
CA SER A 205 -26.32 -33.14 3.27
C SER A 205 -25.23 -32.61 2.33
N ALA A 206 -23.98 -32.59 2.80
CA ALA A 206 -22.80 -32.25 2.02
C ALA A 206 -21.75 -33.37 2.15
N ASP A 207 -21.09 -33.73 1.05
CA ASP A 207 -20.04 -34.74 1.06
C ASP A 207 -18.74 -34.16 1.62
N ILE A 208 -18.11 -34.87 2.56
CA ILE A 208 -16.78 -34.53 3.06
C ILE A 208 -15.78 -34.87 1.96
N VAL A 209 -14.95 -33.89 1.60
CA VAL A 209 -13.92 -34.01 0.57
C VAL A 209 -12.60 -33.44 1.07
N ARG A 210 -11.49 -33.92 0.54
CA ARG A 210 -10.16 -33.47 0.93
C ARG A 210 -9.74 -32.24 0.10
N PRO A 211 -9.47 -31.07 0.70
CA PRO A 211 -8.85 -29.96 0.00
C PRO A 211 -7.38 -30.28 -0.37
N PRO A 212 -6.79 -29.61 -1.38
CA PRO A 212 -7.39 -28.61 -2.27
C PRO A 212 -8.51 -29.18 -3.16
N PHE A 213 -9.54 -28.38 -3.44
CA PHE A 213 -10.64 -28.77 -4.35
C PHE A 213 -10.25 -28.63 -5.82
N TYR A 214 -9.27 -27.78 -6.11
CA TYR A 214 -8.76 -27.53 -7.44
C TYR A 214 -7.22 -27.59 -7.48
N ASP A 215 -6.69 -28.25 -8.50
CA ASP A 215 -5.25 -28.45 -8.72
C ASP A 215 -4.53 -28.95 -7.44
N PRO A 216 -4.87 -30.14 -6.91
CA PRO A 216 -4.31 -30.64 -5.65
C PRO A 216 -2.79 -30.92 -5.73
N LYS A 217 -2.25 -31.06 -6.94
CA LYS A 217 -0.81 -31.22 -7.19
C LYS A 217 -0.05 -29.89 -7.29
N GLY A 218 -0.76 -28.76 -7.36
CA GLY A 218 -0.15 -27.42 -7.47
C GLY A 218 0.54 -27.18 -8.82
N GLU A 219 0.20 -27.92 -9.86
CA GLU A 219 0.86 -27.87 -11.16
C GLU A 219 0.77 -26.46 -11.77
N ARG A 220 -0.28 -25.70 -11.47
CA ARG A 220 -0.49 -24.35 -12.00
C ARG A 220 0.37 -23.27 -11.32
N GLN A 221 1.01 -23.58 -10.19
CA GLN A 221 2.07 -22.75 -9.60
C GLN A 221 3.46 -23.04 -10.22
N HIS A 222 3.60 -24.20 -10.86
CA HIS A 222 4.83 -24.70 -11.48
C HIS A 222 4.69 -24.74 -13.01
N VAL A 223 4.33 -23.60 -13.62
CA VAL A 223 4.27 -23.49 -15.07
C VAL A 223 5.70 -23.37 -15.61
N GLY A 224 6.15 -24.35 -16.40
CA GLY A 224 7.42 -24.26 -17.15
C GLY A 224 7.43 -23.08 -18.13
N ASP A 225 8.59 -22.65 -18.59
CA ASP A 225 8.67 -21.52 -19.52
C ASP A 225 8.11 -21.94 -20.89
N PRO A 226 7.00 -21.35 -21.38
CA PRO A 226 6.56 -21.61 -22.74
C PRO A 226 7.62 -21.01 -23.67
N GLY A 227 8.29 -21.88 -24.44
CA GLY A 227 9.26 -21.47 -25.45
C GLY A 227 8.58 -20.66 -26.54
N GLU A 228 8.57 -19.34 -26.40
CA GLU A 228 8.24 -18.40 -27.48
C GLU A 228 9.43 -17.47 -27.73
N SER A 229 9.86 -17.50 -29.00
CA SER A 229 10.94 -16.72 -29.62
C SER A 229 11.01 -15.29 -29.11
N ALA A 230 12.06 -15.01 -28.32
CA ALA A 230 12.40 -13.67 -27.86
C ALA A 230 12.65 -12.74 -29.05
N ALA A 231 11.73 -11.80 -29.29
CA ALA A 231 12.08 -10.56 -29.98
C ALA A 231 13.04 -9.80 -29.07
N GLN A 232 14.34 -9.88 -29.39
CA GLN A 232 15.42 -9.19 -28.71
C GLN A 232 15.28 -7.68 -28.93
N GLY A 233 14.52 -7.01 -28.07
CA GLY A 233 14.61 -5.57 -27.84
C GLY A 233 15.38 -5.36 -26.55
N SER A 234 16.67 -5.07 -26.64
CA SER A 234 17.53 -4.80 -25.49
C SER A 234 17.03 -3.54 -24.75
N PRO A 235 16.63 -3.61 -23.47
CA PRO A 235 16.43 -2.39 -22.68
C PRO A 235 17.80 -1.86 -22.29
N ALA A 236 18.04 -0.58 -22.54
CA ALA A 236 19.26 0.11 -22.13
C ALA A 236 19.47 -0.04 -20.61
N GLY A 237 20.71 -0.37 -20.23
CA GLY A 237 21.09 -0.66 -18.85
C GLY A 237 20.74 0.46 -17.88
N ALA A 238 19.94 0.15 -16.88
CA ALA A 238 19.75 0.99 -15.71
C ALA A 238 20.77 0.57 -14.64
N SER A 239 21.83 1.36 -14.54
CA SER A 239 22.84 1.29 -13.48
C SER A 239 22.22 1.51 -12.09
N LEU A 240 22.73 0.77 -11.10
CA LEU A 240 22.44 0.85 -9.66
C LEU A 240 22.94 2.14 -8.98
N ALA A 241 22.80 3.30 -9.65
CA ALA A 241 23.13 4.59 -9.08
C ALA A 241 21.83 5.32 -8.74
N ILE A 242 21.49 5.34 -7.44
CA ILE A 242 20.62 6.32 -6.77
C ILE A 242 19.47 6.79 -7.69
N SER A 243 18.38 6.02 -7.76
CA SER A 243 17.19 6.51 -8.48
C SER A 243 16.82 7.87 -7.89
N PRO A 244 16.90 8.97 -8.68
CA PRO A 244 16.38 10.24 -8.22
C PRO A 244 14.89 10.04 -7.92
N ARG A 245 14.40 10.65 -6.83
CA ARG A 245 12.97 10.67 -6.54
C ARG A 245 12.27 11.26 -7.76
N ARG A 246 11.64 10.42 -8.58
CA ARG A 246 10.67 10.93 -9.56
C ARG A 246 9.50 11.45 -8.74
N ALA A 247 9.20 12.74 -8.88
CA ALA A 247 7.96 13.28 -8.35
C ALA A 247 6.81 12.45 -8.94
N PRO A 248 5.83 11.99 -8.13
CA PRO A 248 4.67 11.20 -8.57
C PRO A 248 3.81 11.81 -9.69
N LEU A 249 4.21 12.94 -10.25
CA LEU A 249 3.34 13.91 -10.88
C LEU A 249 3.66 14.16 -12.37
N GLU A 250 4.82 13.73 -12.91
CA GLU A 250 5.17 13.98 -14.32
C GLU A 250 4.14 13.39 -15.31
N ALA A 251 3.52 12.26 -14.98
CA ALA A 251 2.46 11.67 -15.80
C ALA A 251 1.11 12.41 -15.68
N TRP A 252 0.88 13.17 -14.59
CA TRP A 252 -0.38 13.86 -14.32
C TRP A 252 -0.39 15.30 -14.87
N PHE A 253 0.75 15.99 -14.88
CA PHE A 253 0.83 17.38 -15.34
C PHE A 253 0.59 17.57 -16.84
N ARG A 254 0.92 16.58 -17.67
CA ARG A 254 0.77 16.69 -19.14
C ARG A 254 -0.69 16.84 -19.62
N ARG A 255 -1.70 16.70 -18.76
CA ARG A 255 -3.11 16.62 -19.18
C ARG A 255 -4.04 17.75 -18.70
N SER A 256 -3.62 18.67 -17.84
CA SER A 256 -4.63 19.42 -17.06
C SER A 256 -4.63 20.95 -17.17
N LEU A 257 -3.55 21.61 -17.61
CA LEU A 257 -3.52 23.07 -17.84
C LEU A 257 -2.59 23.41 -19.02
N PRO A 258 -2.81 24.54 -19.74
CA PRO A 258 -1.86 25.02 -20.74
C PRO A 258 -0.52 25.36 -20.07
N GLU A 259 0.58 24.75 -20.53
CA GLU A 259 1.92 25.16 -20.13
C GLU A 259 2.20 26.54 -20.75
N ALA A 260 2.44 27.56 -19.91
CA ALA A 260 2.80 28.90 -20.37
C ALA A 260 4.17 29.28 -19.79
N ALA A 261 5.04 29.83 -20.63
CA ALA A 261 6.24 30.53 -20.17
C ALA A 261 5.80 31.66 -19.23
N ALA A 262 6.49 31.78 -18.09
CA ALA A 262 6.19 32.71 -16.99
C ALA A 262 5.64 34.06 -17.50
N ARG A 263 4.31 34.21 -17.46
CA ARG A 263 3.68 35.51 -17.68
C ARG A 263 3.60 36.18 -16.31
N ASP A 264 4.43 37.19 -16.10
CA ASP A 264 4.18 38.19 -15.08
C ASP A 264 2.70 38.64 -15.19
N GLY A 265 1.95 38.47 -14.10
CA GLY A 265 0.53 38.83 -14.03
C GLY A 265 -0.51 37.71 -14.08
N ALA A 266 -0.12 36.43 -14.01
CA ALA A 266 -1.10 35.33 -13.87
C ALA A 266 -1.95 35.48 -12.58
N ALA A 267 -3.27 35.40 -12.72
CA ALA A 267 -4.21 35.59 -11.61
C ALA A 267 -4.09 34.51 -10.52
N LEU A 268 -3.70 33.29 -10.92
CA LEU A 268 -3.47 32.14 -10.04
C LEU A 268 -2.36 31.26 -10.63
N ARG A 269 -1.37 30.92 -9.82
CA ARG A 269 -0.19 30.14 -10.17
C ARG A 269 -0.09 28.91 -9.25
N PHE A 270 0.16 27.76 -9.85
CA PHE A 270 0.53 26.53 -9.13
C PHE A 270 1.99 26.18 -9.41
N GLU A 271 2.75 25.92 -8.34
CA GLU A 271 4.16 25.51 -8.36
C GLU A 271 4.30 24.10 -7.79
N VAL A 272 5.08 23.25 -8.45
CA VAL A 272 5.28 21.86 -8.02
C VAL A 272 6.58 21.75 -7.24
N LEU A 273 6.47 21.73 -5.92
CA LEU A 273 7.64 21.83 -5.05
C LEU A 273 8.07 20.46 -4.49
N SER A 274 7.37 19.39 -4.86
CA SER A 274 7.58 18.02 -4.35
C SER A 274 9.00 17.48 -4.59
N ARG A 275 9.72 18.04 -5.58
CA ARG A 275 11.11 17.67 -5.93
C ARG A 275 12.16 18.21 -4.97
N ARG A 276 11.80 19.16 -4.10
CA ARG A 276 12.73 19.74 -3.14
C ARG A 276 13.21 18.68 -2.14
N GLU A 277 14.51 18.69 -1.86
CA GLU A 277 15.12 17.87 -0.82
C GLU A 277 14.49 18.21 0.54
N ARG A 278 14.16 17.17 1.31
CA ARG A 278 13.51 17.32 2.62
C ARG A 278 13.76 16.11 3.51
N PHE A 279 13.66 16.31 4.81
CA PHE A 279 13.54 15.23 5.79
C PHE A 279 12.66 15.65 6.96
N GLY A 280 12.11 14.67 7.66
CA GLY A 280 11.39 14.89 8.91
C GLY A 280 12.10 14.19 10.06
N CYS A 281 12.03 14.78 11.25
CA CYS A 281 12.53 14.16 12.46
C CYS A 281 11.64 14.49 13.66
N LYS A 282 11.58 13.56 14.61
CA LYS A 282 10.88 13.76 15.88
C LYS A 282 11.66 13.21 17.06
N GLY A 283 11.29 13.61 18.27
CA GLY A 283 11.87 13.09 19.52
C GLY A 283 12.57 14.16 20.36
N PRO A 284 12.84 13.88 21.64
CA PRO A 284 13.34 14.88 22.58
C PRO A 284 14.74 15.41 22.23
N GLY A 285 15.55 14.64 21.48
CA GLY A 285 16.86 15.09 20.98
C GLY A 285 16.81 15.93 19.69
N ALA A 286 15.65 16.05 19.03
CA ALA A 286 15.57 16.57 17.66
C ALA A 286 15.93 18.06 17.56
N GLU A 287 15.45 18.88 18.49
CA GLU A 287 15.75 20.32 18.51
C GLU A 287 17.25 20.58 18.71
N ALA A 288 17.85 19.95 19.73
CA ALA A 288 19.27 20.09 20.03
C ALA A 288 20.14 19.66 18.85
N TRP A 289 19.77 18.56 18.19
CA TRP A 289 20.49 18.07 17.02
C TRP A 289 20.36 19.00 15.80
N LEU A 290 19.17 19.54 15.52
CA LEU A 290 18.98 20.48 14.42
C LEU A 290 19.79 21.77 14.64
N ASN A 291 19.77 22.32 15.86
CA ASN A 291 20.59 23.48 16.22
C ASN A 291 22.10 23.17 16.08
N ALA A 292 22.56 22.01 16.56
CA ALA A 292 23.96 21.58 16.43
C ALA A 292 24.37 21.34 14.97
N SER A 293 23.40 21.01 14.10
CA SER A 293 23.60 20.87 12.65
C SER A 293 23.55 22.20 11.90
N GLY A 294 23.44 23.34 12.61
CA GLY A 294 23.47 24.68 12.03
C GLY A 294 22.15 25.14 11.41
N TYR A 295 21.03 24.51 11.74
CA TYR A 295 19.70 24.96 11.31
C TYR A 295 19.09 25.94 12.31
N ARG A 296 18.38 26.96 11.81
CA ARG A 296 17.61 27.89 12.64
C ARG A 296 16.26 27.24 12.99
N VAL A 297 16.15 26.71 14.21
CA VAL A 297 14.92 26.06 14.68
C VAL A 297 13.92 27.10 15.20
N PRO A 298 12.65 27.10 14.75
CA PRO A 298 11.61 27.99 15.32
C PRO A 298 11.36 27.67 16.80
N PRO A 299 11.19 28.66 17.69
CA PRO A 299 11.04 28.41 19.13
C PRO A 299 9.65 27.90 19.54
N ALA A 300 8.61 28.25 18.79
CA ALA A 300 7.23 27.89 19.10
C ALA A 300 6.74 26.73 18.22
N PRO A 301 5.90 25.81 18.73
CA PRO A 301 5.22 24.84 17.87
C PRO A 301 4.29 25.57 16.88
N ASN A 302 3.98 24.91 15.77
CA ASN A 302 3.18 25.45 14.66
C ASN A 302 3.79 26.73 14.08
N SER A 303 5.11 26.75 13.91
CA SER A 303 5.81 27.86 13.29
C SER A 303 6.90 27.40 12.35
N VAL A 304 7.22 28.26 11.38
CA VAL A 304 8.23 28.02 10.36
C VAL A 304 9.22 29.17 10.33
N VAL A 305 10.47 28.84 10.06
CA VAL A 305 11.56 29.80 9.83
C VAL A 305 12.33 29.37 8.58
N VAL A 306 12.74 30.33 7.78
CA VAL A 306 13.68 30.14 6.67
C VAL A 306 15.01 30.78 7.06
N ASP A 307 16.09 30.03 6.96
CA ASP A 307 17.44 30.55 7.22
C ASP A 307 18.08 31.14 5.95
N THR A 308 19.15 31.92 6.14
CA THR A 308 19.86 32.61 5.05
C THR A 308 20.58 31.67 4.09
N GLY A 309 20.73 30.39 4.43
CA GLY A 309 21.31 29.37 3.57
C GLY A 309 20.24 28.53 2.86
N GLY A 310 19.04 29.08 2.67
CA GLY A 310 18.00 28.51 1.82
C GLY A 310 17.33 27.27 2.37
N VAL A 311 17.28 27.13 3.70
CA VAL A 311 16.63 26.00 4.38
C VAL A 311 15.44 26.47 5.21
N LEU A 312 14.32 25.79 5.00
CA LEU A 312 13.10 25.95 5.77
C LEU A 312 13.04 24.91 6.88
N VAL A 313 12.77 25.36 8.11
CA VAL A 313 12.52 24.50 9.27
C VAL A 313 11.12 24.82 9.81
N ALA A 314 10.23 23.84 9.78
CA ALA A 314 8.90 23.92 10.36
C ALA A 314 8.83 23.06 11.64
N ARG A 315 8.50 23.68 12.78
CA ARG A 315 8.17 22.98 14.03
C ARG A 315 6.67 22.67 14.02
N LEU A 316 6.31 21.40 13.81
CA LEU A 316 4.92 20.93 13.68
C LEU A 316 4.27 20.61 15.02
N ALA A 317 5.08 20.22 16.01
CA ALA A 317 4.66 19.98 17.39
C ALA A 317 5.84 20.25 18.32
N THR A 318 5.68 20.00 19.62
CA THR A 318 6.73 20.25 20.64
C THR A 318 8.10 19.68 20.26
N ALA A 319 8.13 18.49 19.66
CA ALA A 319 9.35 17.76 19.31
C ALA A 319 9.26 17.12 17.91
N GLU A 320 8.53 17.74 16.99
CA GLU A 320 8.38 17.26 15.61
C GLU A 320 8.72 18.37 14.61
N PHE A 321 9.59 18.05 13.67
CA PHE A 321 10.17 19.00 12.74
C PHE A 321 10.14 18.48 11.31
N LEU A 322 9.88 19.38 10.36
CA LEU A 322 10.21 19.20 8.95
C LEU A 322 11.31 20.17 8.55
N VAL A 323 12.25 19.68 7.75
CA VAL A 323 13.31 20.48 7.12
C VAL A 323 13.26 20.30 5.60
N GLU A 324 13.17 21.40 4.84
CA GLU A 324 13.03 21.42 3.38
C GLU A 324 13.99 22.45 2.75
N ALA A 325 14.62 22.11 1.64
CA ALA A 325 15.43 23.03 0.85
C ALA A 325 14.53 23.94 0.00
N VAL A 326 14.76 25.25 0.00
CA VAL A 326 13.97 26.22 -0.77
C VAL A 326 14.82 26.99 -1.78
N ASP A 327 15.85 27.71 -1.32
CA ASP A 327 16.64 28.66 -2.13
C ASP A 327 18.09 28.16 -2.27
N GLY A 328 18.29 27.05 -2.98
CA GLY A 328 19.63 26.47 -3.20
C GLY A 328 20.20 25.68 -2.00
N GLY A 329 19.43 25.50 -0.92
CA GLY A 329 19.87 24.80 0.30
C GLY A 329 20.01 23.26 0.19
N SER A 330 19.88 22.67 -0.99
CA SER A 330 19.84 21.21 -1.17
C SER A 330 21.10 20.49 -0.66
N GLU A 331 22.29 21.05 -0.92
CA GLU A 331 23.55 20.45 -0.48
C GLU A 331 23.67 20.38 1.06
N ARG A 332 23.15 21.40 1.76
CA ARG A 332 23.15 21.44 3.23
C ARG A 332 22.27 20.32 3.82
N LEU A 333 21.12 20.07 3.20
CA LEU A 333 20.19 19.03 3.68
C LEU A 333 20.72 17.61 3.47
N GLU A 334 21.44 17.39 2.38
CA GLU A 334 21.84 16.03 1.99
C GLU A 334 22.71 15.36 3.08
N ALA A 335 23.68 16.08 3.64
CA ALA A 335 24.56 15.56 4.69
C ALA A 335 23.77 15.17 5.96
N THR A 336 22.91 16.07 6.44
CA THR A 336 22.07 15.82 7.64
C THR A 336 21.09 14.67 7.40
N ARG A 337 20.47 14.61 6.22
CA ARG A 337 19.55 13.54 5.84
C ARG A 337 20.25 12.18 5.81
N ARG A 338 21.47 12.11 5.24
CA ARG A 338 22.29 10.89 5.24
C ARG A 338 22.63 10.45 6.66
N GLN A 339 23.03 11.38 7.53
CA GLN A 339 23.32 11.08 8.94
C GLN A 339 22.09 10.49 9.66
N LEU A 340 20.92 11.12 9.49
CA LEU A 340 19.66 10.66 10.09
C LEU A 340 19.26 9.26 9.59
N GLY A 341 19.56 8.92 8.34
CA GLY A 341 19.32 7.59 7.78
C GLY A 341 20.32 6.51 8.21
N SER A 342 21.47 6.90 8.75
CA SER A 342 22.60 6.00 9.06
C SER A 342 22.53 5.36 10.45
N SER A 343 23.46 4.44 10.72
CA SER A 343 23.72 3.91 12.07
C SER A 343 24.35 4.94 13.02
N ALA A 344 24.95 6.01 12.48
CA ALA A 344 25.49 7.15 13.24
C ALA A 344 24.42 8.20 13.59
N ARG A 345 23.16 7.78 13.69
CA ARG A 345 22.03 8.64 14.04
C ARG A 345 22.18 9.19 15.46
N PRO A 346 21.85 10.47 15.69
CA PRO A 346 21.81 11.04 17.03
C PRO A 346 20.83 10.30 17.95
N ARG A 347 21.16 10.23 19.25
CA ARG A 347 20.27 9.63 20.25
C ARG A 347 18.96 10.40 20.34
N GLU A 348 17.86 9.67 20.52
CA GLU A 348 16.51 10.21 20.71
C GLU A 348 15.99 11.10 19.57
N VAL A 349 16.57 10.95 18.38
CA VAL A 349 16.08 11.54 17.13
C VAL A 349 15.58 10.42 16.24
N TYR A 350 14.30 10.47 15.88
CA TYR A 350 13.64 9.46 15.08
C TYR A 350 13.29 10.03 13.70
N PRO A 351 13.69 9.37 12.61
CA PRO A 351 13.33 9.82 11.27
C PRO A 351 11.82 9.73 11.06
N VAL A 352 11.26 10.73 10.41
CA VAL A 352 9.90 10.72 9.89
C VAL A 352 10.03 10.71 8.37
N ALA A 353 9.49 9.68 7.73
CA ALA A 353 9.49 9.57 6.27
C ALA A 353 8.64 10.71 5.69
N ARG A 354 9.24 11.49 4.77
CA ARG A 354 8.57 12.60 4.08
C ARG A 354 8.57 12.33 2.59
N GLN A 355 7.42 11.94 2.06
CA GLN A 355 7.12 11.73 0.64
C GLN A 355 5.92 12.59 0.23
N ASP A 356 5.77 13.73 0.89
CA ASP A 356 4.60 14.61 0.76
C ASP A 356 4.46 15.15 -0.68
N LEU A 357 3.23 15.22 -1.18
CA LEU A 357 2.88 16.11 -2.28
C LEU A 357 3.02 17.54 -1.76
N VAL A 358 3.88 18.32 -2.41
CA VAL A 358 4.10 19.72 -2.08
C VAL A 358 3.81 20.62 -3.26
N ILE A 359 2.96 21.60 -2.98
CA ILE A 359 2.43 22.54 -3.95
C ILE A 359 2.60 23.95 -3.40
N GLY A 360 3.12 24.86 -4.22
CA GLY A 360 3.05 26.30 -4.00
C GLY A 360 1.85 26.90 -4.75
N ILE A 361 1.13 27.80 -4.12
CA ILE A 361 0.01 28.54 -4.72
C ILE A 361 0.27 30.02 -4.55
N GLY A 362 0.25 30.78 -5.64
CA GLY A 362 0.46 32.23 -5.63
C GLY A 362 -0.45 32.96 -6.62
N GLY A 363 -0.43 34.29 -6.57
CA GLY A 363 -1.23 35.16 -7.41
C GLY A 363 -2.45 35.77 -6.71
N ALA A 364 -3.05 36.78 -7.34
CA ALA A 364 -4.10 37.62 -6.74
C ALA A 364 -5.38 36.85 -6.37
N ARG A 365 -5.65 35.68 -6.99
CA ARG A 365 -6.83 34.85 -6.73
C ARG A 365 -6.57 33.67 -5.78
N THR A 366 -5.39 33.61 -5.14
CA THR A 366 -5.05 32.53 -4.19
C THR A 366 -6.11 32.36 -3.10
N ASN A 367 -6.55 33.45 -2.48
CA ASN A 367 -7.58 33.38 -1.44
C ASN A 367 -8.96 32.96 -1.98
N SER A 368 -9.31 33.40 -3.19
CA SER A 368 -10.56 32.98 -3.85
C SER A 368 -10.60 31.48 -4.11
N LEU A 369 -9.46 30.87 -4.48
CA LEU A 369 -9.33 29.43 -4.59
C LEU A 369 -9.52 28.75 -3.23
N LEU A 370 -8.81 29.23 -2.21
CA LEU A 370 -8.81 28.61 -0.89
C LEU A 370 -10.20 28.55 -0.27
N ARG A 371 -11.04 29.58 -0.46
CA ARG A 371 -12.44 29.58 0.00
C ARG A 371 -13.30 28.46 -0.59
N GLN A 372 -12.92 27.90 -1.74
CA GLN A 372 -13.66 26.77 -2.34
C GLN A 372 -13.24 25.42 -1.73
N ILE A 373 -12.02 25.33 -1.18
CA ILE A 373 -11.40 24.05 -0.82
C ILE A 373 -11.06 23.93 0.67
N CYS A 374 -11.09 25.04 1.42
CA CYS A 374 -10.70 25.13 2.82
C CYS A 374 -11.56 26.15 3.57
N SER A 375 -11.87 25.86 4.84
CA SER A 375 -12.62 26.77 5.71
C SER A 375 -11.73 27.80 6.42
N VAL A 376 -10.40 27.75 6.23
CA VAL A 376 -9.46 28.69 6.85
C VAL A 376 -9.26 29.91 5.96
N ASP A 377 -9.38 31.11 6.53
CA ASP A 377 -9.06 32.36 5.85
C ASP A 377 -7.57 32.65 5.93
N PHE A 378 -6.88 32.54 4.78
CA PHE A 378 -5.45 32.81 4.67
C PHE A 378 -5.14 34.27 4.32
N THR A 379 -6.14 35.14 4.14
CA THR A 379 -5.94 36.56 3.74
C THR A 379 -4.93 37.28 4.63
N PRO A 380 -5.05 37.23 5.98
CA PRO A 380 -4.11 37.96 6.84
C PRO A 380 -2.67 37.47 6.65
N LEU A 381 -2.47 36.17 6.46
CA LEU A 381 -1.15 35.57 6.26
C LEU A 381 -0.58 35.91 4.88
N LEU A 382 -1.39 35.97 3.84
CA LEU A 382 -0.96 36.33 2.49
C LEU A 382 -0.56 37.82 2.41
N GLU A 383 -1.29 38.70 3.09
CA GLU A 383 -1.02 40.16 3.10
C GLU A 383 0.17 40.55 3.97
N THR A 384 0.33 39.88 5.13
CA THR A 384 1.36 40.23 6.13
C THR A 384 2.57 39.31 6.12
N CYS A 385 2.67 38.38 5.15
CA CYS A 385 3.74 37.39 5.13
C CYS A 385 5.15 38.02 5.24
N ALA A 386 5.89 37.57 6.24
CA ALA A 386 7.31 37.85 6.33
C ALA A 386 8.08 36.95 5.34
N ALA A 387 9.31 37.36 5.01
CA ALA A 387 10.17 36.59 4.11
C ALA A 387 10.70 35.33 4.78
N ASP A 388 11.01 35.39 6.08
CA ASP A 388 11.83 34.40 6.78
C ASP A 388 11.11 33.69 7.94
N SER A 389 9.85 33.99 8.23
CA SER A 389 9.11 33.35 9.32
C SER A 389 7.59 33.43 9.17
N GLY A 390 6.87 32.52 9.84
CA GLY A 390 5.41 32.55 9.85
C GLY A 390 4.79 31.41 10.65
N PRO A 391 3.45 31.40 10.80
CA PRO A 391 2.74 30.29 11.41
C PRO A 391 2.63 29.11 10.43
N VAL A 392 2.60 27.91 11.00
CA VAL A 392 2.20 26.68 10.32
C VAL A 392 0.77 26.36 10.70
N ILE A 393 -0.07 26.16 9.70
CA ILE A 393 -1.49 25.86 9.85
C ILE A 393 -1.69 24.39 9.51
N LEU A 394 -2.13 23.61 10.50
CA LEU A 394 -2.61 22.25 10.30
C LEU A 394 -4.12 22.31 10.10
N THR A 395 -4.59 21.95 8.90
CA THR A 395 -6.01 22.07 8.54
C THR A 395 -6.45 20.92 7.62
N SER A 396 -7.73 20.91 7.24
CA SER A 396 -8.26 20.04 6.21
C SER A 396 -8.60 20.87 4.97
N MET A 397 -8.23 20.36 3.80
CA MET A 397 -8.53 20.94 2.50
C MET A 397 -9.10 19.83 1.61
N ILE A 398 -10.32 20.01 1.09
CA ILE A 398 -11.01 18.99 0.26
C ILE A 398 -11.11 17.63 1.00
N GLY A 399 -11.32 17.66 2.32
CA GLY A 399 -11.39 16.44 3.15
C GLY A 399 -10.04 15.75 3.40
N VAL A 400 -8.92 16.31 2.94
CA VAL A 400 -7.57 15.79 3.14
C VAL A 400 -6.82 16.67 4.15
N ALA A 401 -6.12 16.04 5.09
CA ALA A 401 -5.25 16.77 6.01
C ALA A 401 -4.10 17.46 5.25
N ALA A 402 -3.90 18.75 5.56
CA ALA A 402 -2.92 19.60 4.92
C ALA A 402 -2.11 20.38 5.95
N VAL A 403 -0.79 20.41 5.77
CA VAL A 403 0.08 21.37 6.47
C VAL A 403 0.29 22.55 5.54
N ALA A 404 -0.04 23.75 6.00
CA ALA A 404 -0.04 24.95 5.19
C ALA A 404 0.80 26.05 5.85
N PHE A 405 1.59 26.77 5.06
CA PHE A 405 2.28 27.98 5.52
C PHE A 405 2.52 28.93 4.35
N VAL A 406 2.63 30.22 4.64
CA VAL A 406 2.87 31.24 3.62
C VAL A 406 4.32 31.70 3.72
N ARG A 407 4.99 31.81 2.58
CA ARG A 407 6.29 32.49 2.46
C ARG A 407 6.21 33.60 1.42
N ARG A 408 7.10 34.58 1.55
CA ARG A 408 7.28 35.59 0.49
C ARG A 408 8.43 35.19 -0.41
N SER A 409 8.14 34.91 -1.68
CA SER A 409 9.14 34.76 -2.73
C SER A 409 9.65 36.15 -3.15
N PRO A 410 10.98 36.39 -3.25
CA PRO A 410 11.54 37.68 -3.66
C PRO A 410 11.02 38.16 -5.02
N GLU A 411 10.89 37.25 -5.98
CA GLU A 411 10.46 37.58 -7.35
C GLU A 411 8.94 37.51 -7.54
N ARG A 412 8.24 36.68 -6.74
CA ARG A 412 6.87 36.27 -7.05
C ARG A 412 5.81 36.58 -5.99
N GLY A 413 6.20 37.29 -4.94
CA GLY A 413 5.30 37.68 -3.85
C GLY A 413 4.90 36.51 -2.94
N PRO A 414 3.75 36.59 -2.26
CA PRO A 414 3.29 35.55 -1.34
C PRO A 414 3.01 34.23 -2.06
N VAL A 415 3.52 33.14 -1.48
CA VAL A 415 3.28 31.75 -1.92
C VAL A 415 2.81 30.93 -0.72
N LEU A 416 1.57 30.44 -0.80
CA LEU A 416 1.05 29.42 0.12
C LEU A 416 1.65 28.07 -0.27
N THR A 417 2.39 27.46 0.63
CA THR A 417 2.93 26.11 0.46
C THR A 417 2.05 25.12 1.21
N LEU A 418 1.64 24.06 0.52
CA LEU A 418 0.82 22.97 1.06
C LEU A 418 1.64 21.68 1.06
N TRP A 419 1.65 20.95 2.17
CA TRP A 419 2.12 19.57 2.28
C TRP A 419 0.95 18.63 2.51
N ILE A 420 0.86 17.63 1.65
CA ILE A 420 -0.23 16.66 1.59
C ILE A 420 0.37 15.26 1.60
N ASP A 421 -0.25 14.34 2.36
CA ASP A 421 0.17 12.94 2.37
C ASP A 421 0.11 12.33 0.95
N PRO A 422 1.15 11.57 0.54
CA PRO A 422 1.23 11.01 -0.82
C PRO A 422 0.04 10.13 -1.20
N SER A 423 -0.60 9.46 -0.23
CA SER A 423 -1.74 8.57 -0.47
C SER A 423 -2.95 9.32 -1.04
N PHE A 424 -3.06 10.62 -0.74
CA PHE A 424 -4.13 11.48 -1.23
C PHE A 424 -3.68 12.39 -2.39
N ALA A 425 -2.41 12.30 -2.81
CA ALA A 425 -1.82 13.24 -3.75
C ALA A 425 -2.61 13.38 -5.05
N HIS A 426 -3.04 12.26 -5.65
CA HIS A 426 -3.79 12.28 -6.91
C HIS A 426 -5.15 12.95 -6.77
N TYR A 427 -5.89 12.54 -5.74
CA TYR A 427 -7.21 13.09 -5.44
C TYR A 427 -7.12 14.58 -5.17
N PHE A 428 -6.21 14.97 -4.26
CA PHE A 428 -6.01 16.37 -3.88
C PHE A 428 -5.63 17.23 -5.08
N TRP A 429 -4.63 16.79 -5.86
CA TRP A 429 -4.15 17.53 -7.02
C TRP A 429 -5.24 17.72 -8.08
N THR A 430 -6.02 16.68 -8.36
CA THR A 430 -7.07 16.74 -9.38
C THR A 430 -8.16 17.73 -9.00
N ASN A 431 -8.67 17.66 -7.75
CA ASN A 431 -9.71 18.58 -7.27
C ASN A 431 -9.17 20.02 -7.14
N LEU A 432 -7.92 20.20 -6.70
CA LEU A 432 -7.28 21.51 -6.63
C LEU A 432 -7.22 22.19 -7.99
N LEU A 433 -6.82 21.44 -9.03
CA LEU A 433 -6.77 21.94 -10.40
C LEU A 433 -8.15 22.25 -10.97
N GLU A 434 -9.15 21.44 -10.67
CA GLU A 434 -10.54 21.67 -11.08
C GLU A 434 -11.05 22.99 -10.50
N ALA A 435 -10.92 23.20 -9.18
CA ALA A 435 -11.25 24.47 -8.54
C ALA A 435 -10.44 25.66 -9.08
N GLY A 436 -9.16 25.43 -9.43
CA GLY A 436 -8.29 26.44 -10.03
C GLY A 436 -8.67 26.84 -11.46
N ARG A 437 -9.24 25.92 -12.23
CA ARG A 437 -9.65 26.17 -13.62
C ARG A 437 -10.77 27.21 -13.71
N ASP A 438 -11.75 27.12 -12.81
CA ASP A 438 -12.88 28.07 -12.74
C ASP A 438 -12.42 29.51 -12.44
N LEU A 439 -11.22 29.66 -11.90
CA LEU A 439 -10.61 30.95 -11.55
C LEU A 439 -9.56 31.43 -12.56
N GLY A 440 -9.36 30.72 -13.68
CA GLY A 440 -8.39 31.08 -14.72
C GLY A 440 -6.93 30.79 -14.35
N GLY A 441 -6.69 29.75 -13.55
CA GLY A 441 -5.34 29.37 -13.10
C GLY A 441 -4.44 28.82 -14.20
N VAL A 442 -3.13 29.03 -14.03
CA VAL A 442 -2.07 28.56 -14.93
C VAL A 442 -1.07 27.71 -14.13
N LEU A 443 -0.59 26.62 -14.73
CA LEU A 443 0.44 25.76 -14.16
C LEU A 443 1.82 26.30 -14.52
N ILE A 444 2.71 26.44 -13.54
CA ILE A 444 4.12 26.73 -13.78
C ILE A 444 4.92 25.51 -13.36
N ASN A 445 5.55 24.85 -14.34
CA ASN A 445 6.46 23.74 -14.13
C ASN A 445 7.87 24.33 -13.94
N GLU A 446 8.50 24.04 -12.80
CA GLU A 446 9.93 24.30 -12.56
C GLU A 446 10.72 23.00 -12.45
#